data_AF-A0A923F526-F1
#
_entry.id   AF-A0A923F526-F1
#
_cell.length_a   1.000
_cell.length_b   1.000
_cell.length_c   1.000
_cell.angle_alpha   90.00
_cell.angle_beta   90.00
_cell.angle_gamma   90.00
#
_symmetry.space_group_name_H-M   'P 1'
#
loop_
_entity.id
_entity.type
_entity.pdbx_description
1 polymer ?
#
loop_
_entity_poly.entity_id
_entity_poly.type
_entity_poly.pdbx_seq_one_letter_code
_entity_poly.pdbx_strand_id
1 'polypeptide(L)'
;MNDDSLENTADTLREIASLIGFAPWVAIYDYAQSLNTAENLELLNKLAAHARLDEKVNQEVKVWENQKIKSTQTRLIVKIKNTTSHTFDINKNSLALTVDEQDYLKILPQEIEAFHCDFTYSRQLGTPDKDIYKHFIIFGNESLGFRFDFGLRVNTSFGVFTPTLTPVRTSKVASIGTTPIKCTSQITRAEDNAPYSFSVEITLG
;
A
#
# COMPACT_ATOMS: atom_id res chain seq x y z
N MET A 1 14.70 20.02 40.66
CA MET A 1 13.51 19.16 40.51
C MET A 1 12.91 19.47 39.16
N ASN A 2 13.30 18.78 38.09
CA ASN A 2 12.72 18.89 36.74
C ASN A 2 13.09 17.70 35.82
N ASP A 3 13.67 16.62 36.36
CA ASP A 3 14.11 15.45 35.56
C ASP A 3 12.96 14.44 35.39
N ASP A 4 12.24 14.14 36.48
CA ASP A 4 11.18 13.11 36.48
C ASP A 4 9.99 13.39 35.55
N SER A 5 9.69 14.65 35.22
CA SER A 5 8.55 14.98 34.34
C SER A 5 8.85 14.75 32.86
N LEU A 6 10.12 14.91 32.46
CA LEU A 6 10.55 14.71 31.07
C LEU A 6 10.69 13.22 30.74
N GLU A 7 11.19 12.43 31.69
CA GLU A 7 11.35 10.98 31.54
C GLU A 7 9.99 10.28 31.47
N ASN A 8 9.04 10.69 32.32
CA ASN A 8 7.67 10.15 32.33
C ASN A 8 6.90 10.49 31.02
N THR A 9 7.13 11.68 30.47
CA THR A 9 6.54 12.07 29.18
C THR A 9 7.11 11.22 28.04
N ALA A 10 8.42 10.99 28.01
CA ALA A 10 9.07 10.18 26.97
C ALA A 10 8.62 8.71 26.95
N ASP A 11 8.42 8.10 28.11
CA ASP A 11 7.94 6.72 28.21
C ASP A 11 6.46 6.60 27.80
N THR A 12 5.65 7.58 28.16
CA THR A 12 4.25 7.67 27.72
C THR A 12 4.15 7.77 26.19
N LEU A 13 5.04 8.56 25.57
CA LEU A 13 5.11 8.72 24.11
C LEU A 13 5.50 7.40 23.41
N ARG A 14 6.43 6.63 24.00
CA ARG A 14 6.83 5.32 23.47
C ARG A 14 5.69 4.30 23.52
N GLU A 15 4.91 4.31 24.59
CA GLU A 15 3.81 3.38 24.78
C GLU A 15 2.66 3.68 23.82
N ILE A 16 2.27 4.96 23.66
CA ILE A 16 1.29 5.37 22.66
C ILE A 16 1.77 4.98 21.25
N ALA A 17 3.05 5.22 20.94
CA ALA A 17 3.62 4.86 19.64
C ALA A 17 3.56 3.35 19.37
N SER A 18 3.74 2.52 20.41
CA SER A 18 3.67 1.06 20.30
C SER A 18 2.26 0.54 20.00
N LEU A 19 1.21 1.28 20.40
CA LEU A 19 -0.19 0.87 20.23
C LEU A 19 -0.74 1.13 18.81
N ILE A 20 -0.09 1.99 18.02
CA ILE A 20 -0.53 2.44 16.69
C ILE A 20 -0.62 1.29 15.67
N GLY A 21 0.00 0.14 15.94
CA GLY A 21 -0.12 -1.07 15.11
C GLY A 21 -1.08 -2.15 15.64
N PHE A 22 -1.58 -2.04 16.87
CA PHE A 22 -2.18 -3.18 17.60
C PHE A 22 -3.55 -2.91 18.21
N ALA A 23 -4.00 -1.66 18.31
CA ALA A 23 -5.25 -1.30 18.98
C ALA A 23 -6.23 -0.52 18.08
N PRO A 24 -7.55 -0.72 18.25
CA PRO A 24 -8.56 0.14 17.62
C PRO A 24 -8.37 1.61 18.01
N TRP A 25 -8.57 2.53 17.07
CA TRP A 25 -8.37 3.98 17.27
C TRP A 25 -9.07 4.54 18.53
N VAL A 26 -10.27 4.03 18.84
CA VAL A 26 -11.06 4.43 20.02
C VAL A 26 -10.30 4.13 21.32
N ALA A 27 -9.62 2.98 21.42
CA ALA A 27 -8.86 2.61 22.62
C ALA A 27 -7.61 3.47 22.80
N ILE A 28 -6.94 3.82 21.70
CA ILE A 28 -5.78 4.73 21.71
C ILE A 28 -6.21 6.13 22.16
N TYR A 29 -7.37 6.60 21.68
CA TYR A 29 -7.95 7.88 22.03
C TYR A 29 -8.31 7.98 23.53
N ASP A 30 -8.98 6.96 24.07
CA ASP A 30 -9.39 6.93 25.48
C ASP A 30 -8.18 6.86 26.43
N TYR A 31 -7.18 6.03 26.10
CA TYR A 31 -5.93 5.94 26.88
C TYR A 31 -5.22 7.30 26.94
N ALA A 32 -5.08 7.95 25.79
CA ALA A 32 -4.32 9.18 25.73
C ALA A 32 -5.08 10.40 26.27
N GLN A 33 -6.42 10.43 26.23
CA GLN A 33 -7.20 11.41 27.01
C GLN A 33 -6.95 11.30 28.52
N SER A 34 -6.72 10.08 29.03
CA SER A 34 -6.45 9.88 30.46
C SER A 34 -5.13 10.50 30.95
N LEU A 35 -4.22 10.84 30.03
CA LEU A 35 -2.86 11.32 30.33
C LEU A 35 -2.75 12.87 30.42
N ASN A 36 -3.75 13.61 29.95
CA ASN A 36 -4.04 15.03 30.21
C ASN A 36 -2.84 16.03 30.28
N THR A 37 -1.92 16.02 29.30
CA THR A 37 -0.89 17.08 29.12
C THR A 37 -0.98 17.75 27.74
N ALA A 38 -0.46 18.98 27.61
CA ALA A 38 -0.53 19.75 26.36
C ALA A 38 0.26 19.11 25.20
N GLU A 39 1.43 18.52 25.47
CA GLU A 39 2.22 17.78 24.47
C GLU A 39 1.53 16.47 24.06
N ASN A 40 0.87 15.78 25.01
CA ASN A 40 0.08 14.59 24.72
C ASN A 40 -1.14 14.91 23.84
N LEU A 41 -1.78 16.07 24.04
CA LEU A 41 -2.89 16.53 23.21
C LEU A 41 -2.47 16.86 21.77
N GLU A 42 -1.29 17.44 21.55
CA GLU A 42 -0.78 17.69 20.20
C GLU A 42 -0.45 16.38 19.47
N LEU A 43 0.24 15.46 20.14
CA LEU A 43 0.50 14.13 19.60
C LEU A 43 -0.81 13.40 19.28
N LEU A 44 -1.76 13.43 20.19
CA LEU A 44 -3.09 12.85 20.00
C LEU A 44 -3.79 13.35 18.76
N ASN A 45 -3.74 14.66 18.53
CA ASN A 45 -4.36 15.26 17.35
C ASN A 45 -3.65 14.80 16.06
N LYS A 46 -2.31 14.67 16.08
CA LYS A 46 -1.54 14.13 14.96
C LYS A 46 -1.87 12.66 14.70
N LEU A 47 -1.97 11.86 15.76
CA LEU A 47 -2.36 10.44 15.68
C LEU A 47 -3.79 10.27 15.20
N ALA A 48 -4.71 11.13 15.65
CA ALA A 48 -6.10 11.13 15.22
C ALA A 48 -6.24 11.49 13.76
N ALA A 49 -5.47 12.48 13.30
CA ALA A 49 -5.39 12.83 11.90
C ALA A 49 -4.88 11.64 11.08
N HIS A 50 -3.79 11.00 11.51
CA HIS A 50 -3.21 9.85 10.80
C HIS A 50 -4.15 8.64 10.75
N ALA A 51 -4.79 8.28 11.86
CA ALA A 51 -5.76 7.17 11.89
C ALA A 51 -7.00 7.44 11.03
N ARG A 52 -7.47 8.69 10.98
CA ARG A 52 -8.56 9.09 10.06
C ARG A 52 -8.15 8.98 8.60
N LEU A 53 -6.89 9.29 8.27
CA LEU A 53 -6.35 9.12 6.93
C LEU A 53 -6.27 7.65 6.56
N ASP A 54 -5.76 6.78 7.44
CA ASP A 54 -5.73 5.32 7.18
C ASP A 54 -7.14 4.77 6.97
N GLU A 55 -8.11 5.14 7.82
CA GLU A 55 -9.50 4.72 7.66
C GLU A 55 -10.10 5.20 6.34
N LYS A 56 -9.85 6.46 5.95
CA LYS A 56 -10.32 7.01 4.67
C LYS A 56 -9.76 6.21 3.50
N VAL A 57 -8.45 5.96 3.48
CA VAL A 57 -7.80 5.18 2.40
C VAL A 57 -8.29 3.74 2.40
N ASN A 58 -8.48 3.13 3.56
CA ASN A 58 -9.05 1.78 3.68
C ASN A 58 -10.47 1.70 3.14
N GLN A 59 -11.29 2.72 3.37
CA GLN A 59 -12.64 2.81 2.80
C GLN A 59 -12.59 2.96 1.28
N GLU A 60 -11.70 3.79 0.76
CA GLU A 60 -11.50 3.95 -0.69
C GLU A 60 -11.05 2.66 -1.37
N VAL A 61 -10.06 1.97 -0.80
CA VAL A 61 -9.63 0.65 -1.26
C VAL A 61 -10.79 -0.35 -1.26
N LYS A 62 -11.57 -0.41 -0.18
CA LYS A 62 -12.76 -1.27 -0.11
C LYS A 62 -13.81 -0.92 -1.16
N VAL A 63 -14.01 0.36 -1.46
CA VAL A 63 -14.92 0.79 -2.54
C VAL A 63 -14.41 0.27 -3.87
N TRP A 64 -13.13 0.40 -4.18
CA TRP A 64 -12.55 -0.10 -5.44
C TRP A 64 -12.54 -1.62 -5.54
N GLU A 65 -12.34 -2.34 -4.43
CA GLU A 65 -12.40 -3.80 -4.35
C GLU A 65 -13.80 -4.35 -4.61
N ASN A 66 -14.83 -3.63 -4.19
CA ASN A 66 -16.24 -4.01 -4.39
C ASN A 66 -16.85 -3.42 -5.66
N GLN A 67 -16.16 -2.47 -6.31
CA GLN A 67 -16.61 -1.88 -7.55
C GLN A 67 -16.58 -2.90 -8.69
N LYS A 68 -17.73 -3.10 -9.33
CA LYS A 68 -17.84 -3.98 -10.49
C LYS A 68 -17.07 -3.38 -11.68
N ILE A 69 -16.04 -4.09 -12.14
CA ILE A 69 -15.31 -3.79 -13.37
C ILE A 69 -15.86 -4.60 -14.55
N LYS A 70 -15.50 -4.21 -15.78
CA LYS A 70 -15.87 -4.97 -16.98
C LYS A 70 -15.20 -6.34 -16.92
N SER A 71 -15.87 -7.38 -17.41
CA SER A 71 -15.30 -8.74 -17.48
C SER A 71 -14.04 -8.84 -18.36
N THR A 72 -13.81 -7.85 -19.23
CA THR A 72 -12.62 -7.69 -20.06
C THR A 72 -11.51 -6.89 -19.39
N GLN A 73 -11.61 -6.63 -18.08
CA GLN A 73 -10.62 -5.86 -17.33
C GLN A 73 -10.25 -6.60 -16.06
N THR A 74 -8.98 -6.53 -15.68
CA THR A 74 -8.49 -6.93 -14.35
C THR A 74 -7.98 -5.68 -13.64
N ARG A 75 -8.17 -5.61 -12.32
CA ARG A 75 -7.74 -4.47 -11.52
C ARG A 75 -6.61 -4.85 -10.57
N LEU A 76 -5.59 -4.01 -10.51
CA LEU A 76 -4.63 -3.97 -9.42
C LEU A 76 -4.99 -2.78 -8.52
N ILE A 77 -5.12 -3.00 -7.22
CA ILE A 77 -5.22 -1.92 -6.23
C ILE A 77 -3.94 -1.93 -5.39
N VAL A 78 -3.36 -0.76 -5.19
CA VAL A 78 -2.11 -0.61 -4.44
C VAL A 78 -2.36 0.40 -3.34
N LYS A 79 -2.06 -0.01 -2.11
CA LYS A 79 -1.99 0.87 -0.94
C LYS A 79 -0.53 0.97 -0.52
N ILE A 80 -0.03 2.18 -0.33
CA ILE A 80 1.34 2.45 0.08
C ILE A 80 1.32 3.20 1.41
N LYS A 81 1.97 2.64 2.42
CA LYS A 81 2.21 3.27 3.72
C LYS A 81 3.65 3.76 3.77
N ASN A 82 3.84 5.07 3.86
CA ASN A 82 5.16 5.66 3.98
C ASN A 82 5.43 6.08 5.42
N THR A 83 6.17 5.26 6.17
CA THR A 83 6.58 5.59 7.55
C THR A 83 7.95 6.29 7.59
N THR A 84 8.48 6.74 6.45
CA THR A 84 9.75 7.49 6.37
C THR A 84 9.50 9.01 6.49
N SER A 85 10.58 9.78 6.68
CA SER A 85 10.55 11.24 6.62
C SER A 85 10.71 11.80 5.19
N HIS A 86 10.65 10.95 4.18
CA HIS A 86 10.96 11.31 2.80
C HIS A 86 9.73 11.27 1.91
N THR A 87 9.73 12.16 0.93
CA THR A 87 8.73 12.20 -0.14
C THR A 87 9.20 11.37 -1.31
N PHE A 88 8.29 10.61 -1.93
CA PHE A 88 8.57 9.80 -3.10
C PHE A 88 7.66 10.19 -4.26
N ASP A 89 8.22 10.92 -5.22
CA ASP A 89 7.58 11.23 -6.49
C ASP A 89 7.84 10.11 -7.51
N ILE A 90 6.98 9.95 -8.53
CA ILE A 90 7.26 9.04 -9.63
C ILE A 90 8.42 9.60 -10.46
N ASN A 91 9.42 8.76 -10.69
CA ASN A 91 10.56 9.08 -11.55
C ASN A 91 10.46 8.39 -12.90
N LYS A 92 10.20 7.08 -12.88
CA LYS A 92 10.07 6.29 -14.09
C LYS A 92 9.03 5.22 -13.91
N ASN A 93 8.23 4.97 -14.93
CA ASN A 93 7.26 3.91 -14.91
C ASN A 93 7.10 3.30 -16.29
N SER A 94 6.59 2.07 -16.34
CA SER A 94 6.22 1.40 -17.60
C SER A 94 4.74 1.56 -17.96
N LEU A 95 4.04 2.42 -17.22
CA LEU A 95 2.64 2.77 -17.47
C LEU A 95 2.60 3.99 -18.40
N ALA A 96 1.47 4.24 -19.04
CA ALA A 96 1.29 5.44 -19.85
C ALA A 96 0.63 6.55 -19.01
N LEU A 97 1.23 6.89 -17.86
CA LEU A 97 0.69 7.90 -16.94
C LEU A 97 0.91 9.31 -17.47
N THR A 98 -0.14 10.11 -17.43
CA THR A 98 -0.10 11.57 -17.63
C THR A 98 0.70 12.25 -16.51
N VAL A 99 1.04 13.53 -16.70
CA VAL A 99 1.74 14.32 -15.66
C VAL A 99 0.85 14.44 -14.42
N ASP A 100 -0.43 14.75 -14.58
CA ASP A 100 -1.38 14.88 -13.47
C ASP A 100 -1.54 13.57 -12.68
N GLU A 101 -1.54 12.42 -13.36
CA GLU A 101 -1.55 11.11 -12.70
C GLU A 101 -0.24 10.82 -11.96
N GLN A 102 0.90 11.26 -12.47
CA GLN A 102 2.17 11.10 -11.78
C GLN A 102 2.25 11.98 -10.53
N ASP A 103 1.75 13.21 -10.60
CA ASP A 103 1.68 14.14 -9.47
C ASP A 103 0.69 13.66 -8.40
N TYR A 104 -0.44 13.06 -8.81
CA TYR A 104 -1.41 12.44 -7.90
C TYR A 104 -0.82 11.25 -7.13
N LEU A 105 0.13 10.52 -7.72
CA LEU A 105 0.78 9.36 -7.10
C LEU A 105 1.98 9.72 -6.21
N LYS A 106 2.16 11.00 -5.91
CA LYS A 106 3.17 11.48 -4.96
C LYS A 106 2.89 10.94 -3.56
N ILE A 107 3.89 10.32 -2.95
CA ILE A 107 3.78 9.75 -1.61
C ILE A 107 4.50 10.67 -0.62
N LEU A 108 3.74 11.39 0.19
CA LEU A 108 4.30 12.31 1.19
C LEU A 108 4.83 11.55 2.43
N PRO A 109 5.68 12.19 3.26
CA PRO A 109 6.20 11.60 4.49
C PRO A 109 5.08 11.31 5.48
N GLN A 110 5.12 10.16 6.17
CA GLN A 110 4.14 9.77 7.19
C GLN A 110 2.69 9.70 6.67
N GLU A 111 2.51 9.50 5.35
CA GLU A 111 1.21 9.40 4.71
C GLU A 111 0.94 8.01 4.14
N ILE A 112 -0.33 7.79 3.85
CA ILE A 112 -0.84 6.57 3.24
C ILE A 112 -1.55 7.00 1.98
N GLU A 113 -1.13 6.42 0.87
CA GLU A 113 -1.71 6.68 -0.45
C GLU A 113 -2.23 5.39 -1.05
N ALA A 114 -3.25 5.50 -1.88
CA ALA A 114 -3.74 4.36 -2.64
C ALA A 114 -4.14 4.75 -4.05
N PHE A 115 -3.98 3.80 -4.97
CA PHE A 115 -4.39 3.94 -6.34
C PHE A 115 -4.80 2.60 -6.92
N HIS A 116 -5.46 2.63 -8.07
CA HIS A 116 -5.75 1.43 -8.82
C HIS A 116 -5.35 1.58 -10.29
N CYS A 117 -5.09 0.46 -10.94
CA CYS A 117 -4.83 0.38 -12.37
C CYS A 117 -5.70 -0.71 -12.98
N ASP A 118 -6.43 -0.37 -14.05
CA ASP A 118 -7.26 -1.30 -14.79
C ASP A 118 -6.54 -1.72 -16.07
N PHE A 119 -6.32 -3.02 -16.22
CA PHE A 119 -5.66 -3.60 -17.39
C PHE A 119 -6.65 -4.41 -18.21
N THR A 120 -6.47 -4.39 -19.53
CA THR A 120 -7.25 -5.26 -20.43
C THR A 120 -6.97 -6.72 -20.11
N TYR A 121 -8.01 -7.44 -19.71
CA TYR A 121 -7.99 -8.89 -19.57
C TYR A 121 -8.55 -9.52 -20.84
N SER A 122 -7.67 -10.11 -21.65
CA SER A 122 -8.04 -10.85 -22.85
C SER A 122 -7.32 -12.18 -22.90
N ARG A 123 -8.10 -13.25 -22.80
CA ARG A 123 -7.61 -14.62 -22.89
C ARG A 123 -8.70 -15.54 -23.41
N GLN A 124 -8.34 -16.41 -24.33
CA GLN A 124 -9.23 -17.47 -24.82
C GLN A 124 -8.98 -18.74 -24.00
N LEU A 125 -10.04 -19.51 -23.73
CA LEU A 125 -9.89 -20.79 -23.04
C LEU A 125 -9.08 -21.76 -23.93
N GLY A 126 -8.14 -22.50 -23.34
CA GLY A 126 -7.26 -23.43 -24.07
C GLY A 126 -5.98 -22.82 -24.63
N THR A 127 -5.71 -21.52 -24.42
CA THR A 127 -4.41 -20.94 -24.78
C THR A 127 -3.32 -21.32 -23.77
N PRO A 128 -2.04 -21.34 -24.18
CA PRO A 128 -0.91 -21.51 -23.27
C PRO A 128 -0.84 -20.45 -22.17
N ASP A 129 0.10 -20.61 -21.26
CA ASP A 129 0.50 -19.60 -20.28
C ASP A 129 0.60 -18.21 -20.92
N LYS A 130 0.05 -17.21 -20.23
CA LYS A 130 0.03 -15.84 -20.75
C LYS A 130 0.27 -14.84 -19.64
N ASP A 131 1.26 -13.98 -19.83
CA ASP A 131 1.38 -12.74 -19.06
C ASP A 131 0.27 -11.80 -19.53
N ILE A 132 -0.66 -11.46 -18.64
CA ILE A 132 -1.74 -10.51 -18.92
C ILE A 132 -1.17 -9.10 -18.90
N TYR A 133 -0.38 -8.77 -17.88
CA TYR A 133 0.40 -7.56 -17.81
C TYR A 133 1.63 -7.76 -16.91
N LYS A 134 2.65 -6.93 -17.14
CA LYS A 134 3.87 -6.88 -16.32
C LYS A 134 4.45 -5.48 -16.41
N HIS A 135 4.48 -4.80 -15.27
CA HIS A 135 4.84 -3.39 -15.20
C HIS A 135 5.70 -3.10 -13.97
N PHE A 136 6.28 -1.91 -13.97
CA PHE A 136 6.99 -1.36 -12.84
C PHE A 136 6.70 0.14 -12.69
N ILE A 137 6.84 0.64 -11.46
CA ILE A 137 6.94 2.06 -11.12
C ILE A 137 8.16 2.24 -10.22
N ILE A 138 8.95 3.27 -10.50
CA ILE A 138 10.08 3.72 -9.70
C ILE A 138 9.68 5.04 -9.08
N PHE A 139 9.76 5.10 -7.76
CA PHE A 139 9.54 6.30 -6.98
C PHE A 139 10.86 6.79 -6.37
N GLY A 140 11.00 8.10 -6.22
CA GLY A 140 12.21 8.76 -5.71
C GLY A 140 13.27 9.00 -6.77
N ASN A 141 14.53 9.17 -6.36
CA ASN A 141 15.64 9.51 -7.25
C ASN A 141 16.79 8.49 -7.15
N GLU A 142 17.92 8.78 -7.80
CA GLU A 142 19.09 7.90 -7.81
C GLU A 142 19.74 7.73 -6.42
N SER A 143 19.48 8.64 -5.48
CA SER A 143 20.01 8.58 -4.13
C SER A 143 19.08 7.82 -3.18
N LEU A 144 17.77 8.08 -3.27
CA LEU A 144 16.75 7.53 -2.39
C LEU A 144 15.49 7.22 -3.18
N GLY A 145 15.12 5.95 -3.24
CA GLY A 145 13.89 5.54 -3.90
C GLY A 145 13.55 4.08 -3.68
N PHE A 146 12.44 3.66 -4.30
CA PHE A 146 12.07 2.25 -4.37
C PHE A 146 11.45 1.93 -5.72
N ARG A 147 11.61 0.68 -6.13
CA ARG A 147 11.00 0.11 -7.33
C ARG A 147 9.92 -0.88 -6.91
N PHE A 148 8.74 -0.69 -7.48
CA PHE A 148 7.62 -1.62 -7.37
C PHE A 148 7.39 -2.31 -8.72
N ASP A 149 7.63 -3.63 -8.76
CA ASP A 149 7.35 -4.50 -9.89
C ASP A 149 6.07 -5.31 -9.61
N PHE A 150 5.16 -5.33 -10.58
CA PHE A 150 3.89 -6.03 -10.45
C PHE A 150 3.44 -6.65 -11.77
N GLY A 151 2.61 -7.68 -11.68
CA GLY A 151 2.16 -8.39 -12.85
C GLY A 151 1.12 -9.46 -12.55
N LEU A 152 0.39 -9.85 -13.59
CA LEU A 152 -0.50 -10.98 -13.58
C LEU A 152 -0.13 -11.90 -14.74
N ARG A 153 0.21 -13.14 -14.41
CA ARG A 153 0.35 -14.25 -15.36
C ARG A 153 -0.74 -15.26 -15.10
N VAL A 154 -1.30 -15.85 -16.14
CA VAL A 154 -2.26 -16.95 -16.01
C VAL A 154 -1.64 -18.17 -16.66
N ASN A 155 -1.36 -19.18 -15.84
CA ASN A 155 -0.85 -20.47 -16.30
C ASN A 155 -2.01 -21.39 -16.70
N THR A 156 -1.81 -22.19 -17.75
CA THR A 156 -2.73 -23.28 -18.12
C THR A 156 -2.07 -24.62 -17.83
N SER A 157 -2.73 -25.45 -17.04
CA SER A 157 -2.42 -26.88 -16.96
C SER A 157 -3.52 -27.69 -17.63
N PHE A 158 -3.14 -28.68 -18.43
CA PHE A 158 -4.09 -29.57 -19.10
C PHE A 158 -4.32 -30.83 -18.28
N GLY A 159 -5.53 -30.99 -17.74
CA GLY A 159 -6.01 -32.29 -17.24
C GLY A 159 -6.63 -33.13 -18.36
N VAL A 160 -7.08 -34.34 -18.02
CA VAL A 160 -7.65 -35.31 -18.98
C VAL A 160 -8.96 -34.82 -19.63
N PHE A 161 -9.68 -33.87 -19.00
CA PHE A 161 -11.01 -33.42 -19.47
C PHE A 161 -11.16 -31.91 -19.66
N THR A 162 -10.54 -31.07 -18.82
CA THR A 162 -10.62 -29.60 -18.94
C THR A 162 -9.29 -28.92 -18.58
N PRO A 163 -8.93 -27.79 -19.24
CA PRO A 163 -7.81 -26.98 -18.82
C PRO A 163 -8.11 -26.29 -17.48
N THR A 164 -7.17 -26.35 -16.53
CA THR A 164 -7.22 -25.58 -15.29
C THR A 164 -6.38 -24.31 -15.45
N LEU A 165 -6.94 -23.18 -15.02
CA LEU A 165 -6.27 -21.88 -15.07
C LEU A 165 -5.78 -21.52 -13.67
N THR A 166 -4.51 -21.13 -13.55
CA THR A 166 -3.92 -20.73 -12.27
C THR A 166 -3.32 -19.32 -12.40
N PRO A 167 -3.88 -18.31 -11.71
CA PRO A 167 -3.32 -16.97 -11.69
C PRO A 167 -2.06 -16.91 -10.81
N VAL A 168 -1.00 -16.34 -11.35
CA VAL A 168 0.25 -16.01 -10.66
C VAL A 168 0.36 -14.48 -10.61
N ARG A 169 0.32 -13.95 -9.40
CA ARG A 169 0.35 -12.51 -9.12
C ARG A 169 1.74 -12.15 -8.61
N THR A 170 2.35 -11.15 -9.24
CA THR A 170 3.65 -10.63 -8.81
C THR A 170 3.44 -9.32 -8.09
N SER A 171 4.05 -9.20 -6.91
CA SER A 171 4.14 -7.98 -6.14
C SER A 171 5.50 -7.94 -5.47
N LYS A 172 6.44 -7.19 -6.03
CA LYS A 172 7.80 -7.10 -5.52
C LYS A 172 8.16 -5.63 -5.34
N VAL A 173 8.64 -5.30 -4.15
CA VAL A 173 9.20 -3.98 -3.86
C VAL A 173 10.67 -4.13 -3.49
N ALA A 174 11.50 -3.19 -3.93
CA ALA A 174 12.91 -3.13 -3.58
C ALA A 174 13.34 -1.68 -3.41
N SER A 175 14.13 -1.39 -2.38
CA SER A 175 14.83 -0.11 -2.28
C SER A 175 15.87 0.01 -3.39
N ILE A 176 16.01 1.21 -3.92
CA ILE A 176 16.99 1.58 -4.93
C ILE A 176 17.76 2.83 -4.48
N GLY A 177 18.93 3.02 -5.09
CA GLY A 177 19.80 4.15 -4.79
C GLY A 177 20.82 3.83 -3.71
N THR A 178 21.47 4.89 -3.20
CA THR A 178 22.57 4.79 -2.22
C THR A 178 22.07 4.79 -0.77
N THR A 179 20.88 5.34 -0.52
CA THR A 179 20.25 5.38 0.80
C THR A 179 19.23 4.24 0.91
N PRO A 180 19.51 3.21 1.73
CA PRO A 180 18.62 2.06 1.84
C PRO A 180 17.32 2.44 2.56
N ILE A 181 16.22 1.87 2.09
CA ILE A 181 14.89 1.96 2.70
C ILE A 181 14.39 0.54 2.94
N LYS A 182 13.78 0.28 4.09
CA LYS A 182 13.10 -0.99 4.32
C LYS A 182 11.80 -0.98 3.53
N CYS A 183 11.68 -1.89 2.58
CA CYS A 183 10.46 -2.04 1.79
C CYS A 183 9.87 -3.43 1.98
N THR A 184 8.56 -3.51 2.19
CA THR A 184 7.82 -4.77 2.22
C THR A 184 6.59 -4.64 1.33
N SER A 185 6.19 -5.75 0.71
CA SER A 185 5.00 -5.82 -0.13
C SER A 185 4.26 -7.10 0.15
N GLN A 186 2.94 -7.01 0.27
CA GLN A 186 2.07 -8.12 0.56
C GLN A 186 0.80 -8.02 -0.30
N ILE A 187 0.41 -9.13 -0.92
CA ILE A 187 -0.92 -9.25 -1.54
C ILE A 187 -1.93 -9.42 -0.40
N THR A 188 -2.86 -8.48 -0.27
CA THR A 188 -3.86 -8.45 0.82
C THR A 188 -5.19 -9.06 0.41
N ARG A 189 -5.52 -9.01 -0.89
CA ARG A 189 -6.72 -9.62 -1.48
C ARG A 189 -6.39 -10.17 -2.86
N ALA A 190 -6.95 -11.33 -3.20
CA ALA A 190 -6.78 -11.95 -4.52
C ALA A 190 -8.07 -12.64 -4.94
N GLU A 191 -8.58 -12.32 -6.12
CA GLU A 191 -9.76 -12.99 -6.69
C GLU A 191 -9.34 -14.21 -7.49
N ASP A 192 -9.79 -15.39 -7.08
CA ASP A 192 -9.42 -16.66 -7.74
C ASP A 192 -10.19 -16.94 -9.03
N ASN A 193 -11.18 -16.12 -9.35
CA ASN A 193 -11.94 -16.19 -10.59
C ASN A 193 -11.52 -15.08 -11.55
N ALA A 194 -11.55 -15.37 -12.85
CA ALA A 194 -11.31 -14.36 -13.88
C ALA A 194 -12.29 -13.18 -13.68
N PRO A 195 -11.81 -11.93 -13.74
CA PRO A 195 -10.55 -11.50 -14.36
C PRO A 195 -9.31 -11.47 -13.44
N TYR A 196 -9.39 -12.02 -12.23
CA TYR A 196 -8.27 -12.21 -11.28
C TYR A 196 -7.68 -10.93 -10.67
N SER A 197 -8.53 -9.95 -10.35
CA SER A 197 -8.12 -8.73 -9.67
C SER A 197 -7.45 -9.01 -8.33
N PHE A 198 -6.57 -8.12 -7.88
CA PHE A 198 -5.91 -8.26 -6.58
C PHE A 198 -5.47 -6.92 -5.99
N SER A 199 -5.28 -6.93 -4.68
CA SER A 199 -4.85 -5.77 -3.90
C SER A 199 -3.50 -6.04 -3.25
N VAL A 200 -2.69 -5.00 -3.16
CA VAL A 200 -1.35 -5.03 -2.58
C VAL A 200 -1.23 -3.92 -1.54
N GLU A 201 -0.62 -4.24 -0.40
CA GLU A 201 -0.08 -3.25 0.53
C GLU A 201 1.44 -3.21 0.43
N ILE A 202 2.00 -2.01 0.34
CA ILE A 202 3.44 -1.72 0.39
C ILE A 202 3.69 -0.89 1.65
N THR A 203 4.70 -1.26 2.42
CA THR A 203 5.17 -0.44 3.56
C THR A 203 6.62 -0.06 3.38
N LEU A 204 6.91 1.24 3.52
CA LEU A 204 8.23 1.86 3.45
C LEU A 204 8.64 2.36 4.84
N GLY A 205 9.85 2.05 5.29
CA GLY A 205 10.36 2.48 6.60
C GLY A 205 11.87 2.35 6.77
#